data_AF-A0A1B8DY08-F1
#
_entry.id   AF-A0A1B8DY08-F1
#
_cell.length_a   1.000
_cell.length_b   1.000
_cell.length_c   1.000
_cell.angle_alpha   90.00
_cell.angle_beta   90.00
_cell.angle_gamma   90.00
#
_symmetry.space_group_name_H-M   'P 1'
#
loop_
_entity.id
_entity.type
_entity.pdbx_description
1 polymer ?
#
loop_
_entity_poly.entity_id
_entity_poly.type
_entity_poly.pdbx_seq_one_letter_code
_entity_poly.pdbx_strand_id
1 'polypeptide(L)'
;MPGYRLLSHFEHNIHFVNSENDELGGAYQTGSLTWAEMSQRMDIVFELPTTGFTPFPCLEDGDPKNPLGHHGPLINLQEPNNDIIRPGFYILLSPDREPINIPVSQEMPLPRTLSRSLPGSSTPLSPGEKFCNRVRDRDGRCVITGREADFDFTALEATHIFPVAHLESVY
;
A
#
# COMPACT_ATOMS: atom_id res chain seq x y z
N MET A 1 6.42 -24.46 9.63
CA MET A 1 7.01 -23.35 10.41
C MET A 1 5.98 -22.24 10.50
N PRO A 2 5.96 -21.38 11.52
CA PRO A 2 4.94 -20.35 11.58
C PRO A 2 5.26 -19.29 10.52
N GLY A 3 4.28 -18.99 9.68
CA GLY A 3 4.38 -17.94 8.67
C GLY A 3 4.68 -16.59 9.31
N TYR A 4 5.63 -15.86 8.73
CA TYR A 4 5.97 -14.51 9.13
C TYR A 4 4.89 -13.52 8.66
N ARG A 5 4.58 -12.52 9.49
CA ARG A 5 3.65 -11.44 9.15
C ARG A 5 4.41 -10.12 9.22
N LEU A 6 4.11 -9.20 8.31
CA LEU A 6 4.72 -7.87 8.34
C LEU A 6 4.03 -7.05 9.43
N LEU A 7 4.78 -6.66 10.47
CA LEU A 7 4.29 -5.73 11.47
C LEU A 7 4.20 -4.33 10.83
N SER A 8 3.00 -3.94 10.42
CA SER A 8 2.71 -2.61 9.89
C SER A 8 2.09 -1.71 10.95
N HIS A 9 2.42 -0.42 10.93
CA HIS A 9 1.71 0.61 11.69
C HIS A 9 0.30 0.88 11.14
N PHE A 10 0.00 0.41 9.93
CA PHE A 10 -1.28 0.57 9.26
C PHE A 10 -1.95 -0.80 9.11
N GLU A 11 -3.25 -0.87 9.41
CA GLU A 11 -4.04 -2.07 9.13
C GLU A 11 -4.06 -2.30 7.62
N HIS A 12 -3.60 -3.47 7.19
CA HIS A 12 -3.85 -3.98 5.85
C HIS A 12 -5.09 -4.87 5.89
N ASN A 13 -5.87 -4.86 4.82
CA ASN A 13 -7.01 -5.77 4.68
C ASN A 13 -6.87 -6.67 3.44
N ILE A 14 -5.80 -6.50 2.67
CA ILE A 14 -5.35 -7.40 1.60
C ILE A 14 -3.93 -7.81 1.93
N HIS A 15 -3.66 -9.12 1.93
CA HIS A 15 -2.37 -9.68 2.29
C HIS A 15 -1.89 -10.63 1.18
N PHE A 16 -0.63 -10.53 0.80
CA PHE A 16 0.02 -11.43 -0.14
C PHE A 16 1.03 -12.31 0.60
N VAL A 17 0.90 -13.62 0.49
CA VAL A 17 1.77 -14.60 1.16
C VAL A 17 2.47 -15.52 0.16
N ASN A 18 3.63 -16.06 0.53
CA ASN A 18 4.32 -17.09 -0.23
C ASN A 18 3.84 -18.51 0.15
N SER A 19 4.44 -19.53 -0.45
CA SER A 19 4.14 -20.95 -0.16
C SER A 19 4.51 -21.42 1.25
N GLU A 20 5.45 -20.74 1.91
CA GLU A 20 5.83 -20.98 3.31
C GLU A 20 4.90 -20.25 4.29
N ASN A 21 3.87 -19.57 3.76
CA ASN A 21 2.93 -18.73 4.47
C ASN A 21 3.57 -17.47 5.07
N ASP A 22 4.68 -16.97 4.54
CA ASP A 22 5.24 -15.67 4.92
C ASP A 22 4.60 -14.54 4.12
N GLU A 23 4.30 -13.43 4.79
CA GLU A 23 3.74 -12.24 4.17
C GLU A 23 4.81 -11.49 3.39
N LEU A 24 4.56 -11.33 2.09
CA LEU A 24 5.41 -10.61 1.13
C LEU A 24 5.05 -9.12 1.07
N GLY A 25 3.80 -8.79 1.39
CA GLY A 25 3.28 -7.43 1.31
C GLY A 25 1.77 -7.38 1.49
N GLY A 26 1.23 -6.17 1.49
CA GLY A 26 -0.20 -5.97 1.65
C GLY A 26 -0.64 -4.58 1.22
N ALA A 27 -1.95 -4.39 1.22
CA ALA A 27 -2.58 -3.11 0.94
C ALA A 27 -3.83 -2.93 1.80
N TYR A 28 -4.25 -1.68 1.93
CA TYR A 28 -5.55 -1.32 2.47
C TYR A 28 -6.41 -0.72 1.36
N GLN A 29 -7.68 -1.15 1.28
CA GLN A 29 -8.66 -0.54 0.39
C GLN A 29 -10.07 -0.57 0.96
N THR A 30 -10.89 0.39 0.54
CA THR A 30 -12.29 0.58 1.00
C THR A 30 -13.32 0.18 -0.06
N GLY A 31 -12.98 -0.72 -0.98
CA GLY A 31 -13.90 -1.30 -1.96
C GLY A 31 -13.79 -0.73 -3.39
N SER A 32 -12.65 -0.14 -3.77
CA SER A 32 -12.47 0.44 -5.12
C SER A 32 -11.21 -0.03 -5.84
N LEU A 33 -10.32 -0.75 -5.15
CA LEU A 33 -9.05 -1.18 -5.75
C LEU A 33 -9.27 -2.40 -6.64
N THR A 34 -8.92 -2.29 -7.91
CA THR A 34 -9.03 -3.38 -8.90
C THR A 34 -7.75 -4.19 -9.02
N TRP A 35 -7.85 -5.40 -9.57
CA TRP A 35 -6.67 -6.23 -9.88
C TRP A 35 -5.74 -5.60 -10.92
N ALA A 36 -6.28 -4.85 -11.89
CA ALA A 36 -5.50 -4.12 -12.87
C ALA A 36 -4.64 -3.01 -12.23
N GLU A 37 -5.18 -2.30 -11.23
CA GLU A 37 -4.43 -1.30 -10.48
C GLU A 37 -3.43 -1.95 -9.53
N MET A 38 -3.79 -3.07 -8.90
CA MET A 38 -2.89 -3.78 -8.02
C MET A 38 -1.73 -4.45 -8.77
N SER A 39 -1.95 -5.01 -9.96
CA SER A 39 -0.87 -5.60 -10.75
C SER A 39 0.21 -4.57 -11.09
N GLN A 40 -0.19 -3.33 -11.42
CA GLN A 40 0.75 -2.22 -11.62
C GLN A 40 1.55 -1.89 -10.35
N ARG A 41 0.92 -1.98 -9.16
CA ARG A 41 1.62 -1.77 -7.88
C ARG A 41 2.57 -2.92 -7.58
N MET A 42 2.15 -4.15 -7.83
CA MET A 42 2.97 -5.35 -7.66
C MET A 42 4.22 -5.32 -8.54
N ASP A 43 4.12 -4.82 -9.77
CA ASP A 43 5.26 -4.69 -10.70
C ASP A 43 6.34 -3.72 -10.19
N ILE A 44 5.99 -2.82 -9.26
CA ILE A 44 6.93 -1.91 -8.59
C ILE A 44 7.57 -2.58 -7.37
N VAL A 45 6.81 -3.42 -6.66
CA VAL A 45 7.20 -3.98 -5.35
C VAL A 45 7.95 -5.31 -5.50
N PHE A 46 7.52 -6.17 -6.42
CA PHE A 46 8.12 -7.47 -6.66
C PHE A 46 9.12 -7.39 -7.81
N GLU A 47 10.29 -8.01 -7.63
CA GLU A 47 11.33 -8.02 -8.67
C GLU A 47 10.99 -8.97 -9.82
N LEU A 48 10.09 -9.93 -9.58
CA LEU A 48 9.54 -10.78 -10.62
C LEU A 48 8.48 -10.02 -11.42
N PRO A 49 8.49 -10.13 -12.77
CA PRO A 49 7.42 -9.58 -13.58
C PRO A 49 6.09 -10.26 -13.22
N THR A 50 4.99 -9.53 -13.38
CA THR A 50 3.61 -10.04 -13.14
C THR A 50 3.22 -11.25 -14.01
N THR A 51 4.02 -11.62 -15.00
CA THR A 51 3.89 -12.87 -15.78
C THR A 51 4.50 -14.08 -15.09
N GLY A 52 5.41 -13.88 -14.14
CA GLY A 52 6.13 -14.92 -13.42
C GLY A 52 5.40 -15.46 -12.19
N PHE A 53 4.34 -14.80 -11.74
CA PHE A 53 3.53 -15.21 -10.59
C PHE A 53 2.05 -14.89 -10.82
N THR A 54 1.17 -15.51 -10.03
CA THR A 54 -0.25 -15.24 -10.05
C THR A 54 -0.87 -15.42 -8.65
N PRO A 55 -1.83 -14.56 -8.25
CA PRO A 55 -2.50 -14.68 -6.97
C PRO A 55 -3.63 -15.72 -7.00
N PHE A 56 -3.79 -16.41 -5.87
CA PHE A 56 -4.91 -17.29 -5.59
C PHE A 56 -5.52 -16.89 -4.24
N PRO A 57 -6.84 -16.72 -4.12
CA PRO A 57 -7.47 -16.37 -2.85
C PRO A 57 -7.36 -17.55 -1.88
N CYS A 58 -6.90 -17.29 -0.66
CA CYS A 58 -6.95 -18.30 0.41
C CYS A 58 -8.42 -18.56 0.80
N LEU A 59 -8.76 -19.82 1.04
CA LEU A 59 -10.14 -20.22 1.38
C LEU A 59 -10.37 -20.34 2.88
N GLU A 60 -9.31 -20.29 3.68
CA GLU A 60 -9.39 -20.30 5.15
C GLU A 60 -9.90 -18.94 5.65
N ASP A 61 -10.77 -18.97 6.66
CA ASP A 61 -11.24 -17.76 7.33
C ASP A 61 -10.13 -17.15 8.19
N GLY A 62 -9.85 -15.86 7.98
CA GLY A 62 -8.82 -15.14 8.72
C GLY A 62 -7.40 -15.44 8.24
N ASP A 63 -6.46 -15.54 9.18
CA ASP A 63 -5.06 -15.82 8.88
C ASP A 63 -4.87 -17.29 8.45
N PRO A 64 -4.43 -17.57 7.20
CA PRO A 64 -4.35 -18.92 6.68
C PRO A 64 -3.26 -19.73 7.37
N LYS A 65 -3.50 -21.03 7.61
CA LYS A 65 -2.50 -21.96 8.14
C LYS A 65 -1.81 -22.76 7.05
N ASN A 66 -2.52 -23.07 5.96
CA ASN A 66 -2.02 -23.83 4.82
C ASN A 66 -2.47 -23.21 3.50
N PRO A 67 -1.97 -22.01 3.15
CA PRO A 67 -2.39 -21.31 1.94
C PRO A 67 -2.05 -22.08 0.65
N LEU A 68 -0.99 -22.92 0.66
CA LEU A 68 -0.62 -23.76 -0.49
C LEU A 68 -1.61 -24.90 -0.74
N GLY A 69 -2.17 -25.49 0.32
CA GLY A 69 -3.13 -26.58 0.18
C GLY A 69 -4.59 -26.14 0.03
N HIS A 70 -4.93 -24.92 0.48
CA HIS A 70 -6.31 -24.43 0.55
C HIS A 70 -6.47 -23.04 -0.07
N HIS A 71 -6.29 -22.97 -1.39
CA HIS A 71 -6.55 -21.78 -2.18
C HIS A 71 -7.58 -22.03 -3.28
N GLY A 72 -8.22 -20.94 -3.72
CA GLY A 72 -9.22 -20.93 -4.75
C GLY A 72 -8.64 -20.90 -6.16
N PRO A 73 -9.43 -20.45 -7.15
CA PRO A 73 -9.01 -20.36 -8.54
C PRO A 73 -7.97 -19.26 -8.76
N LEU A 74 -7.24 -19.38 -9.86
CA LEU A 74 -6.29 -18.39 -10.35
C LEU A 74 -6.98 -17.05 -10.61
N ILE A 75 -6.30 -15.95 -10.27
CA ILE A 75 -6.70 -14.60 -10.61
C ILE A 75 -5.84 -14.11 -11.76
N ASN A 76 -6.46 -13.85 -12.91
CA ASN A 76 -5.74 -13.42 -14.10
C ASN A 76 -5.18 -12.00 -13.90
N LEU A 77 -3.85 -11.86 -13.99
CA LEU A 77 -3.12 -10.59 -14.00
C LEU A 77 -2.59 -10.21 -15.39
N GLN A 78 -2.66 -11.10 -16.38
CA GLN A 78 -2.07 -10.88 -17.72
C GLN A 78 -2.91 -9.97 -18.61
N GLU A 79 -4.21 -9.88 -18.35
CA GLU A 79 -5.12 -8.96 -19.01
C GLU A 79 -5.68 -7.96 -17.99
N PRO A 80 -6.10 -6.75 -18.41
CA PRO A 80 -6.72 -5.78 -17.53
C PRO A 80 -7.94 -6.36 -16.80
N ASN A 81 -7.74 -6.70 -15.52
CA ASN A 81 -8.76 -7.26 -14.66
C ASN A 81 -9.36 -6.15 -13.78
N ASN A 82 -10.52 -5.64 -14.17
CA ASN A 82 -11.21 -4.57 -13.46
C ASN A 82 -12.06 -5.05 -12.27
N ASP A 83 -11.96 -6.33 -11.90
CA ASP A 83 -12.64 -6.83 -10.71
C ASP A 83 -12.02 -6.21 -9.47
N ILE A 84 -12.89 -5.78 -8.56
CA ILE A 84 -12.49 -5.22 -7.26
C ILE A 84 -11.89 -6.35 -6.42
N ILE A 85 -10.71 -6.09 -5.86
CA ILE A 85 -10.03 -7.02 -4.96
C ILE A 85 -10.86 -7.16 -3.70
N ARG A 86 -11.03 -8.38 -3.22
CA ARG A 86 -11.72 -8.62 -1.96
C ARG A 86 -10.70 -8.58 -0.81
N PRO A 87 -11.06 -8.00 0.35
CA PRO A 87 -10.24 -8.15 1.53
C PRO A 87 -9.99 -9.62 1.86
N GLY A 88 -8.77 -9.96 2.28
CA GLY A 88 -8.35 -11.32 2.61
C GLY A 88 -6.90 -11.62 2.26
N PHE A 89 -6.55 -12.90 2.36
CA PHE A 89 -5.21 -13.42 2.04
C PHE A 89 -5.17 -14.02 0.64
N TYR A 90 -4.06 -13.78 -0.05
CA TYR A 90 -3.78 -14.29 -1.38
C TYR A 90 -2.41 -14.94 -1.40
N ILE A 91 -2.34 -16.20 -1.79
CA ILE A 91 -1.04 -16.86 -2.03
C ILE A 91 -0.56 -16.55 -3.43
N LEU A 92 0.72 -16.22 -3.56
CA LEU A 92 1.37 -16.03 -4.84
C LEU A 92 2.14 -17.29 -5.24
N LEU A 93 1.80 -17.86 -6.39
CA LEU A 93 2.44 -19.06 -6.96
C LEU A 93 2.78 -18.81 -8.44
N SER A 94 3.44 -19.75 -9.10
CA SER A 94 3.54 -19.72 -10.56
C SER A 94 2.15 -19.85 -11.22
N PRO A 95 2.01 -19.49 -12.51
CA PRO A 95 0.79 -19.78 -13.28
C PRO A 95 0.38 -21.27 -13.25
N ASP A 96 1.35 -22.16 -13.12
CA ASP A 96 1.17 -23.62 -13.04
C ASP A 96 0.86 -24.11 -11.61
N ARG A 97 0.68 -23.20 -10.64
CA ARG A 97 0.41 -23.47 -9.21
C ARG A 97 1.56 -24.08 -8.43
N GLU A 98 2.78 -23.90 -8.92
CA GLU A 98 3.97 -24.38 -8.23
C GLU A 98 4.54 -23.30 -7.30
N PRO A 99 5.11 -23.68 -6.14
CA PRO A 99 5.86 -22.77 -5.30
C PRO A 99 6.97 -22.06 -6.06
N ILE A 100 7.05 -20.75 -5.89
CA ILE A 100 8.11 -19.90 -6.45
C ILE A 100 8.64 -18.96 -5.39
N ASN A 101 9.91 -18.59 -5.50
CA ASN A 101 10.48 -17.52 -4.71
C ASN A 101 10.14 -16.18 -5.36
N ILE A 102 9.55 -15.26 -4.61
CA ILE A 102 9.17 -13.93 -5.10
C ILE A 102 9.99 -12.89 -4.34
N PRO A 103 11.12 -12.43 -4.91
CA PRO A 103 11.92 -11.40 -4.28
C PRO A 103 11.13 -10.09 -4.19
N VAL A 104 11.10 -9.51 -2.99
CA VAL A 104 10.50 -8.21 -2.73
C VAL A 104 11.62 -7.17 -2.76
N SER A 105 11.44 -6.14 -3.59
CA SER A 105 12.39 -5.06 -3.73
C SER A 105 12.70 -4.45 -2.37
N GLN A 106 14.00 -4.35 -2.05
CA GLN A 106 14.49 -3.64 -0.87
C GLN A 106 14.70 -2.14 -1.15
N GLU A 107 14.40 -1.69 -2.37
CA GLU A 107 14.57 -0.30 -2.77
C GLU A 107 13.49 0.55 -2.10
N MET A 108 13.91 1.35 -1.11
CA MET A 108 13.03 2.33 -0.50
C MET A 108 12.82 3.49 -1.48
N PRO A 109 11.57 3.98 -1.67
CA PRO A 109 11.34 5.14 -2.50
C PRO A 109 12.19 6.30 -1.99
N LEU A 110 12.95 6.94 -2.90
CA LEU A 110 13.81 8.07 -2.55
C LEU A 110 12.97 9.15 -1.83
N PRO A 111 13.36 9.54 -0.61
CA PRO A 111 12.68 10.62 0.10
C PRO A 111 12.66 11.88 -0.78
N ARG A 112 11.51 12.53 -0.93
CA ARG A 112 11.45 13.75 -1.75
C ARG A 112 12.19 14.87 -1.04
N THR A 113 13.11 15.52 -1.76
CA THR A 113 13.70 16.79 -1.36
C THR A 113 12.58 17.81 -1.18
N LEU A 114 12.52 18.45 -0.01
CA LEU A 114 11.53 19.49 0.28
C LEU A 114 11.61 20.57 -0.80
N SER A 115 10.48 20.89 -1.43
CA SER A 115 10.38 22.11 -2.21
C SER A 115 10.59 23.29 -1.26
N ARG A 116 11.76 23.94 -1.35
CA ARG A 116 12.03 25.19 -0.63
C ARG A 116 10.88 26.14 -0.92
N SER A 117 10.20 26.58 0.14
CA SER A 117 9.23 27.66 0.03
C SER A 117 9.94 28.87 -0.56
N LEU A 118 9.29 29.56 -1.52
CA LEU A 118 9.81 30.80 -2.11
C LEU A 118 10.25 31.76 -0.98
N PRO A 119 11.48 32.31 -1.03
CA PRO A 119 11.90 33.31 -0.06
C PRO A 119 11.06 34.57 -0.33
N GLY A 120 10.07 34.83 0.52
CA GLY A 120 9.19 35.98 0.35
C GLY A 120 7.92 36.01 1.20
N SER A 121 7.49 34.90 1.80
CA SER A 121 6.34 34.94 2.72
C SER A 121 6.79 35.26 4.14
N SER A 122 6.69 36.55 4.51
CA SER A 122 6.89 37.13 5.85
C SER A 122 5.86 36.69 6.89
N THR A 123 5.20 35.55 6.70
CA THR A 123 4.29 34.98 7.70
C THR A 123 5.07 34.18 8.74
N PRO A 124 4.80 34.40 10.05
CA PRO A 124 5.53 33.77 11.17
C PRO A 124 5.23 32.27 11.35
N LEU A 125 4.45 31.67 10.45
CA LEU A 125 4.10 30.26 10.50
C LEU A 125 5.31 29.37 10.19
N SER A 126 5.41 28.27 10.94
CA SER A 126 6.39 27.21 10.70
C SER A 126 6.18 26.57 9.32
N PRO A 127 7.22 25.92 8.75
CA PRO A 127 7.09 25.19 7.49
C PRO A 127 5.99 24.13 7.51
N GLY A 128 5.77 23.46 8.65
CA GLY A 128 4.71 22.48 8.85
C GLY A 128 3.33 23.10 8.79
N GLU A 129 3.10 24.22 9.48
CA GLU A 129 1.83 24.95 9.43
C GLU A 129 1.52 25.48 8.01
N LYS A 130 2.54 25.98 7.30
CA LYS A 130 2.41 26.41 5.90
C LYS A 130 2.03 25.23 4.99
N PHE A 131 2.61 24.05 5.21
CA PHE A 131 2.22 22.84 4.49
C PHE A 131 0.77 22.46 4.79
N CYS A 132 0.39 22.36 6.07
CA CYS A 132 -0.95 22.00 6.48
C CYS A 132 -2.00 22.95 5.90
N ASN A 133 -1.76 24.27 5.96
CA ASN A 133 -2.69 25.25 5.40
C ASN A 133 -2.85 25.10 3.88
N ARG A 134 -1.76 24.88 3.12
CA ARG A 134 -1.88 24.62 1.67
C ARG A 134 -2.67 23.35 1.37
N VAL A 135 -2.49 22.29 2.15
CA VAL A 135 -3.26 21.05 1.98
C VAL A 135 -4.74 21.30 2.29
N ARG A 136 -5.04 22.01 3.38
CA ARG A 136 -6.41 22.39 3.76
C ARG A 136 -7.09 23.25 2.70
N ASP A 137 -6.43 24.29 2.22
CA ASP A 137 -6.94 25.20 1.18
C ASP A 137 -7.21 24.48 -0.15
N ARG A 138 -6.36 23.49 -0.49
CA ARG A 138 -6.48 22.72 -1.72
C ARG A 138 -7.60 21.68 -1.64
N ASP A 139 -7.65 20.92 -0.54
CA ASP A 139 -8.46 19.71 -0.47
C ASP A 139 -9.81 19.96 0.21
N GLY A 140 -9.86 20.69 1.33
CA GLY A 140 -11.10 21.00 2.07
C GLY A 140 -11.91 19.81 2.59
N ARG A 141 -11.44 18.58 2.37
CA ARG A 141 -12.10 17.31 2.70
C ARG A 141 -11.10 16.17 2.76
N CYS A 142 -11.49 15.03 3.32
CA CYS A 142 -10.73 13.79 3.18
C CYS A 142 -10.73 13.34 1.71
N VAL A 143 -9.53 13.18 1.12
CA VAL A 143 -9.39 12.74 -0.27
C VAL A 143 -9.79 11.28 -0.51
N ILE A 144 -9.89 10.48 0.56
CA ILE A 144 -10.29 9.07 0.49
C ILE A 144 -11.80 8.89 0.70
N THR A 145 -12.34 9.45 1.78
CA THR A 145 -13.75 9.25 2.16
C THR A 145 -14.69 10.32 1.62
N GLY A 146 -14.15 11.44 1.12
CA GLY A 146 -14.94 12.60 0.68
C GLY A 146 -15.54 13.42 1.82
N ARG A 147 -15.38 13.02 3.10
CA ARG A 147 -15.90 13.76 4.26
C ARG A 147 -15.35 15.19 4.28
N GLU A 148 -16.24 16.17 4.26
CA GLU A 148 -15.88 17.59 4.35
C GLU A 148 -15.18 17.91 5.68
N ALA A 149 -14.26 18.86 5.63
CA ALA A 149 -13.59 19.35 6.83
C ALA A 149 -14.56 20.14 7.70
N ASP A 150 -14.52 19.87 9.01
CA ASP A 150 -15.07 20.79 10.00
C ASP A 150 -14.21 22.07 10.03
N PHE A 151 -14.75 23.16 10.58
CA PHE A 151 -14.11 24.49 10.54
C PHE A 151 -12.68 24.54 11.12
N ASP A 152 -12.36 23.63 12.03
CA ASP A 152 -11.05 23.52 12.70
C ASP A 152 -10.18 22.36 12.17
N PHE A 153 -10.69 21.59 11.19
CA PHE A 153 -10.02 20.43 10.60
C PHE A 153 -9.58 19.35 11.62
N THR A 154 -10.18 19.30 12.81
CA THR A 154 -9.77 18.38 13.89
C THR A 154 -9.90 16.90 13.54
N ALA A 155 -10.80 16.56 12.61
CA ALA A 155 -11.02 15.19 12.13
C ALA A 155 -10.16 14.81 10.90
N LEU A 156 -9.28 15.68 10.43
CA LEU A 156 -8.48 15.48 9.21
C LEU A 156 -7.00 15.73 9.46
N GLU A 157 -6.15 14.85 8.95
CA GLU A 157 -4.71 14.97 9.04
C GLU A 157 -4.09 15.31 7.68
N ALA A 158 -3.22 16.33 7.66
CA ALA A 158 -2.44 16.68 6.48
C ALA A 158 -1.19 15.80 6.45
N THR A 159 -1.15 14.84 5.53
CA THR A 159 -0.04 13.90 5.39
C THR A 159 0.74 14.09 4.09
N HIS A 160 2.04 13.79 4.13
CA HIS A 160 2.86 13.75 2.93
C HIS A 160 2.68 12.41 2.22
N ILE A 161 2.48 12.44 0.90
CA ILE A 161 2.38 11.21 0.08
C ILE A 161 3.74 10.47 0.02
N PHE A 162 4.84 11.20 0.03
CA PHE A 162 6.18 10.63 0.10
C PHE A 162 6.84 11.09 1.40
N PRO A 163 7.55 10.20 2.11
CA PRO A 163 8.30 10.58 3.30
C PRO A 163 9.21 11.77 3.01
N VAL A 164 9.21 12.74 3.93
CA VAL A 164 10.14 13.87 3.87
C VAL A 164 11.52 13.36 4.26
N ALA A 165 12.55 13.67 3.46
CA ALA A 165 13.93 13.40 3.82
C ALA A 165 14.26 14.16 5.13
N HIS A 166 14.65 13.43 6.18
CA HIS A 166 15.16 13.89 7.48
C HIS A 166 15.08 15.40 7.76
N LEU A 167 14.14 15.83 8.61
CA LEU A 167 14.51 16.87 9.57
C LEU A 167 15.37 16.17 10.61
N GLU A 168 16.68 16.35 10.52
CA GLU A 168 17.59 16.02 11.61
C GLU A 168 16.98 16.59 12.91
N SER A 169 16.60 15.70 13.84
CA SER A 169 16.41 16.09 15.22
C SER A 169 17.79 16.43 15.74
N VAL A 170 18.16 17.71 15.67
CA VAL A 170 19.27 18.24 16.46
C VAL A 170 18.76 18.29 17.90
N TYR A 171 19.50 17.60 18.78
CA TYR A 171 19.35 17.59 20.24
C TYR A 171 19.17 18.98 20.85
#